data_AF-A0A7V2SR30-F1
#
_entry.id   AF-A0A7V2SR30-F1
#
_cell.length_a   1.000
_cell.length_b   1.000
_cell.length_c   1.000
_cell.angle_alpha   90.00
_cell.angle_beta   90.00
_cell.angle_gamma   90.00
#
_symmetry.space_group_name_H-M   'P 1'
#
loop_
_entity.id
_entity.type
_entity.pdbx_description
1 polymer ?
#
loop_
_entity_poly.entity_id
_entity_poly.type
_entity_poly.pdbx_seq_one_letter_code
_entity_poly.pdbx_strand_id
1 'polypeptide(L)'
;MIHNTKQTVSKSLMLNCFIMLMSTLITLNTAQAGGRFKAKGTKTNAAGGVTSVRAAGASGQNGGGFMRARGSTTNGQGQAAGGGATAVKGANGGKGFRAGSYTADSSGNVNYSGAAAATGANGSAATTGGFSRGSDGSIRGSRSTTATANNGNSYSGNTTYDNNGVSHTQNCYNASGQEIKCPTKN
;
A
#
# COMPACT_ATOMS: atom_id res chain seq x y z
N MET A 1 -22.54 69.98 43.64
CA MET A 1 -23.86 69.81 42.99
C MET A 1 -23.64 69.83 41.47
N ILE A 2 -23.73 68.67 40.83
CA ILE A 2 -24.73 68.24 39.81
C ILE A 2 -24.63 68.97 38.44
N HIS A 3 -24.65 68.16 37.37
CA HIS A 3 -24.84 68.40 35.92
C HIS A 3 -23.54 68.52 35.12
N ASN A 4 -23.09 67.59 34.25
CA ASN A 4 -23.69 66.69 33.25
C ASN A 4 -24.40 67.41 32.09
N THR A 5 -23.75 67.49 30.91
CA THR A 5 -24.28 67.25 29.53
C THR A 5 -23.24 67.70 28.49
N LYS A 6 -22.68 66.79 27.68
CA LYS A 6 -23.05 66.34 26.31
C LYS A 6 -22.64 67.28 25.14
N GLN A 7 -21.72 66.73 24.32
CA GLN A 7 -21.59 66.74 22.85
C GLN A 7 -22.03 67.97 22.03
N THR A 8 -21.15 68.48 21.14
CA THR A 8 -21.27 68.30 19.66
C THR A 8 -20.03 68.81 18.89
N VAL A 9 -19.35 67.86 18.22
CA VAL A 9 -18.94 67.85 16.79
C VAL A 9 -18.74 69.19 16.05
N SER A 10 -17.56 69.40 15.44
CA SER A 10 -17.43 69.62 13.97
C SER A 10 -16.02 70.03 13.51
N LYS A 11 -15.39 69.12 12.74
CA LYS A 11 -14.67 69.33 11.47
C LYS A 11 -13.41 70.21 11.37
N SER A 12 -12.42 69.58 10.74
CA SER A 12 -11.21 70.08 10.06
C SER A 12 -9.96 69.71 10.87
N LEU A 13 -8.96 69.01 10.34
CA LEU A 13 -8.49 68.99 8.97
C LEU A 13 -7.59 67.75 8.78
N MET A 14 -7.77 67.09 7.63
CA MET A 14 -6.82 66.25 6.88
C MET A 14 -5.48 65.88 7.55
N LEU A 15 -5.12 64.59 7.54
CA LEU A 15 -3.94 64.06 6.81
C LEU A 15 -3.83 62.52 6.96
N ASN A 16 -3.59 61.83 5.84
CA ASN A 16 -3.12 60.43 5.68
C ASN A 16 -4.14 59.28 5.69
N CYS A 17 -4.96 59.27 4.65
CA CYS A 17 -5.35 58.05 3.95
C CYS A 17 -4.17 57.64 3.05
N PHE A 18 -3.51 56.50 3.28
CA PHE A 18 -2.87 55.69 2.22
C PHE A 18 -2.33 54.36 2.78
N ILE A 19 -2.75 53.25 2.15
CA ILE A 19 -2.18 51.89 2.19
C ILE A 19 -2.61 50.99 3.37
N MET A 20 -3.91 50.67 3.37
CA MET A 20 -4.39 49.32 3.66
C MET A 20 -4.14 48.49 2.39
N LEU A 21 -3.00 47.78 2.29
CA LEU A 21 -2.69 46.92 1.14
C LEU A 21 -1.99 45.63 1.58
N MET A 22 -2.77 44.55 1.59
CA MET A 22 -2.37 43.19 1.24
C MET A 22 -1.03 42.69 1.77
N SER A 23 -1.07 42.06 2.95
CA SER A 23 -0.13 40.99 3.30
C SER A 23 -0.89 39.67 3.43
N THR A 24 -1.64 39.31 2.39
CA THR A 24 -1.99 37.90 2.12
C THR A 24 -0.70 37.20 1.74
N LEU A 25 -0.07 36.57 2.73
CA LEU A 25 1.00 35.61 2.49
C LEU A 25 0.36 34.44 1.73
N ILE A 26 0.37 34.52 0.39
CA ILE A 26 0.06 33.38 -0.47
C ILE A 26 1.17 32.38 -0.19
N THR A 27 0.90 31.45 0.73
CA THR A 27 1.67 30.21 0.82
C THR A 27 1.46 29.52 -0.52
N LEU A 28 2.40 29.73 -1.43
CA LEU A 28 2.58 28.91 -2.61
C LEU A 28 2.79 27.49 -2.08
N ASN A 29 1.70 26.72 -1.98
CA ASN A 29 1.80 25.28 -2.00
C ASN A 29 2.55 24.99 -3.29
N THR A 30 3.84 24.67 -3.21
CA THR A 30 4.54 24.06 -4.32
C THR A 30 3.73 22.83 -4.64
N ALA A 31 2.93 22.91 -5.70
CA ALA A 31 2.28 21.77 -6.31
C ALA A 31 3.43 20.86 -6.73
N GLN A 32 3.84 19.97 -5.83
CA GLN A 32 4.86 19.00 -6.09
C GLN A 32 4.25 18.09 -7.15
N ALA A 33 4.58 18.40 -8.41
CA ALA A 33 4.15 17.67 -9.59
C ALA A 33 4.79 16.29 -9.49
N GLY A 34 4.15 15.40 -8.74
CA GLY A 34 4.58 14.04 -8.59
C GLY A 34 4.55 13.37 -9.97
N GLY A 35 5.72 13.03 -10.50
CA GLY A 35 5.86 12.33 -11.77
C GLY A 35 5.08 11.02 -11.75
N ARG A 36 4.35 10.74 -12.83
CA ARG A 36 3.60 9.50 -13.05
C ARG A 36 4.09 8.87 -14.34
N PHE A 37 4.26 7.56 -14.35
CA PHE A 37 4.55 6.82 -15.57
C PHE A 37 3.70 5.57 -15.68
N LYS A 38 3.45 5.16 -16.92
CA LYS A 38 2.88 3.86 -17.28
C LYS A 38 3.64 3.35 -18.49
N ALA A 39 4.13 2.13 -18.42
CA ALA A 39 4.74 1.43 -19.54
C ALA A 39 4.02 0.09 -19.74
N LYS A 40 3.81 -0.29 -20.99
CA LYS A 40 3.25 -1.60 -21.37
C LYS A 40 3.98 -2.10 -22.61
N GLY A 41 4.17 -3.41 -22.69
CA GLY A 41 4.78 -4.06 -23.83
C GLY A 41 4.20 -5.46 -24.02
N THR A 42 4.11 -5.88 -25.27
CA THR A 42 3.71 -7.24 -25.64
C THR A 42 4.60 -7.70 -26.78
N LYS A 43 5.01 -8.96 -26.77
CA LYS A 43 5.70 -9.60 -27.90
C LYS A 43 5.18 -11.01 -28.09
N THR A 44 5.10 -11.44 -29.35
CA THR A 44 4.89 -12.84 -29.69
C THR A 44 6.18 -13.61 -29.42
N ASN A 45 6.05 -14.84 -28.92
CA ASN A 45 7.16 -15.74 -28.65
C ASN A 45 7.33 -16.71 -29.81
N ALA A 46 8.58 -17.05 -30.14
CA ALA A 46 8.90 -18.01 -31.21
C ALA A 46 8.20 -19.38 -31.01
N ALA A 47 7.94 -19.77 -29.77
CA ALA A 47 7.23 -21.00 -29.42
C ALA A 47 5.69 -20.92 -29.58
N GLY A 48 5.13 -19.85 -30.17
CA GLY A 48 3.69 -19.73 -30.46
C GLY A 48 2.83 -19.12 -29.34
N GLY A 49 3.42 -18.40 -28.39
CA GLY A 49 2.69 -17.72 -27.30
C GLY A 49 2.98 -16.21 -27.24
N VAL A 50 2.65 -15.57 -26.11
CA VAL A 50 2.83 -14.12 -25.92
C VAL A 50 3.49 -13.81 -24.58
N THR A 51 4.47 -12.93 -24.59
CA THR A 51 4.94 -12.24 -23.37
C THR A 51 4.28 -10.87 -23.28
N SER A 52 3.71 -10.55 -22.12
CA SER A 52 3.17 -9.23 -21.81
C SER A 52 3.81 -8.67 -20.55
N VAL A 53 4.09 -7.37 -20.54
CA VAL A 53 4.64 -6.64 -19.40
C VAL A 53 3.90 -5.32 -19.19
N ARG A 54 3.72 -4.92 -17.94
CA ARG A 54 3.18 -3.61 -17.56
C ARG A 54 3.88 -3.10 -16.32
N ALA A 55 4.33 -1.85 -16.36
CA ALA A 55 4.87 -1.13 -15.22
C ALA A 55 4.14 0.20 -15.04
N ALA A 56 4.04 0.65 -13.79
CA ALA A 56 3.55 1.99 -13.49
C ALA A 56 4.18 2.47 -12.18
N GLY A 57 4.34 3.78 -12.06
CA GLY A 57 4.74 4.40 -10.82
C GLY A 57 4.22 5.81 -10.73
N ALA A 58 4.16 6.31 -9.50
CA ALA A 58 3.82 7.69 -9.22
C ALA A 58 4.58 8.15 -7.99
N SER A 59 4.98 9.41 -7.97
CA SER A 59 5.28 10.15 -6.75
C SER A 59 4.06 10.99 -6.35
N GLY A 60 3.94 11.26 -5.07
CA GLY A 60 2.88 12.06 -4.46
C GLY A 60 3.45 13.04 -3.43
N GLN A 61 2.55 13.77 -2.79
CA GLN A 61 2.90 14.74 -1.74
C GLN A 61 3.67 14.07 -0.59
N ASN A 62 4.48 14.87 0.12
CA ASN A 62 5.24 14.44 1.30
C ASN A 62 6.15 13.23 1.04
N GLY A 63 6.69 13.12 -0.18
CA GLY A 63 7.60 12.05 -0.57
C GLY A 63 6.95 10.66 -0.62
N GLY A 64 5.61 10.60 -0.67
CA GLY A 64 4.86 9.38 -0.91
C GLY A 64 4.95 8.94 -2.38
N GLY A 65 4.64 7.68 -2.65
CA GLY A 65 4.65 7.15 -4.00
C GLY A 65 4.52 5.63 -4.07
N PHE A 66 4.46 5.12 -5.28
CA PHE A 66 4.49 3.69 -5.55
C PHE A 66 5.22 3.37 -6.85
N MET A 67 5.68 2.13 -6.94
CA MET A 67 6.08 1.50 -8.19
C MET A 67 5.48 0.11 -8.25
N ARG A 68 5.03 -0.31 -9.43
CA ARG A 68 4.54 -1.65 -9.67
C ARG A 68 4.97 -2.14 -11.04
N ALA A 69 5.30 -3.42 -11.14
CA ALA A 69 5.58 -4.10 -12.39
C ALA A 69 4.95 -5.49 -12.36
N ARG A 70 4.43 -5.94 -13.49
CA ARG A 70 3.95 -7.30 -13.68
C ARG A 70 4.21 -7.76 -15.10
N GLY A 71 4.42 -9.06 -15.25
CA GLY A 71 4.55 -9.70 -16.54
C GLY A 71 3.97 -11.10 -16.54
N SER A 72 3.65 -11.57 -17.73
CA SER A 72 3.28 -12.95 -17.99
C SER A 72 3.87 -13.38 -19.33
N THR A 73 4.13 -14.68 -19.47
CA THR A 73 4.56 -15.29 -20.71
C THR A 73 3.78 -16.58 -20.92
N THR A 74 3.40 -16.85 -22.16
CA THR A 74 2.83 -18.13 -22.59
C THR A 74 3.64 -18.71 -23.73
N ASN A 75 3.47 -20.01 -23.99
CA ASN A 75 3.90 -20.65 -25.23
C ASN A 75 2.69 -21.20 -26.00
N GLY A 76 2.93 -21.75 -27.19
CA GLY A 76 1.90 -22.36 -28.02
C GLY A 76 1.37 -23.70 -27.50
N GLN A 77 1.97 -24.24 -26.44
CA GLN A 77 1.66 -25.54 -25.84
C GLN A 77 0.78 -25.41 -24.58
N GLY A 78 0.28 -24.20 -24.28
CA GLY A 78 -0.62 -23.97 -23.13
C GLY A 78 0.08 -23.76 -21.79
N GLN A 79 1.41 -23.68 -21.75
CA GLN A 79 2.14 -23.32 -20.54
C GLN A 79 2.12 -21.81 -20.33
N ALA A 80 2.08 -21.38 -19.07
CA ALA A 80 2.17 -19.98 -18.70
C ALA A 80 3.04 -19.78 -17.46
N ALA A 81 3.73 -18.66 -17.40
CA ALA A 81 4.36 -18.19 -16.17
C ALA A 81 4.16 -16.69 -16.04
N GLY A 82 4.17 -16.18 -14.83
CA GLY A 82 4.06 -14.75 -14.62
C GLY A 82 4.34 -14.35 -13.20
N GLY A 83 4.32 -13.06 -12.97
CA GLY A 83 4.55 -12.50 -11.66
C GLY A 83 4.49 -11.00 -11.66
N GLY A 84 4.67 -10.44 -10.48
CA GLY A 84 4.74 -9.00 -10.32
C GLY A 84 5.12 -8.60 -8.93
N ALA A 85 5.47 -7.33 -8.80
CA ALA A 85 5.83 -6.71 -7.55
C ALA A 85 5.25 -5.29 -7.49
N THR A 86 4.98 -4.85 -6.27
CA THR A 86 4.58 -3.49 -5.94
C THR A 86 5.35 -3.04 -4.72
N ALA A 87 5.90 -1.84 -4.74
CA ALA A 87 6.43 -1.14 -3.59
C ALA A 87 5.66 0.18 -3.40
N VAL A 88 5.37 0.53 -2.15
CA VAL A 88 4.71 1.77 -1.76
C VAL A 88 5.51 2.45 -0.66
N LYS A 89 5.54 3.79 -0.69
CA LYS A 89 5.97 4.66 0.40
C LYS A 89 4.83 5.62 0.69
N GLY A 90 4.31 5.61 1.91
CA GLY A 90 3.31 6.56 2.38
C GLY A 90 3.93 7.91 2.70
N ALA A 91 3.09 8.95 2.67
CA ALA A 91 3.45 10.31 3.08
C ALA A 91 4.04 10.37 4.50
N ASN A 92 3.55 9.51 5.41
CA ASN A 92 3.96 9.47 6.81
C ASN A 92 5.07 8.44 7.07
N GLY A 93 5.93 8.19 6.08
CA GLY A 93 7.12 7.32 6.22
C GLY A 93 6.85 5.81 6.14
N GLY A 94 5.60 5.36 6.27
CA GLY A 94 5.23 3.95 6.14
C GLY A 94 5.63 3.37 4.77
N LYS A 95 6.02 2.09 4.74
CA LYS A 95 6.46 1.39 3.52
C LYS A 95 5.71 0.09 3.39
N GLY A 96 5.49 -0.34 2.16
CA GLY A 96 4.89 -1.64 1.88
C GLY A 96 5.46 -2.24 0.61
N PHE A 97 5.53 -3.56 0.56
CA PHE A 97 5.94 -4.33 -0.58
C PHE A 97 5.05 -5.56 -0.73
N ARG A 98 4.82 -5.96 -1.97
CA ARG A 98 4.21 -7.24 -2.34
C ARG A 98 4.93 -7.77 -3.56
N ALA A 99 5.20 -9.06 -3.61
CA ALA A 99 5.55 -9.75 -4.84
C ALA A 99 4.96 -11.16 -4.88
N GLY A 100 4.85 -11.71 -6.09
CA GLY A 100 4.54 -13.11 -6.27
C GLY A 100 4.66 -13.53 -7.72
N SER A 101 4.70 -14.83 -7.93
CA SER A 101 4.81 -15.47 -9.22
C SER A 101 3.91 -16.68 -9.29
N TYR A 102 3.51 -17.04 -10.51
CA TYR A 102 2.78 -18.27 -10.79
C TYR A 102 3.37 -18.98 -12.00
N THR A 103 3.09 -20.28 -12.07
CA THR A 103 3.30 -21.12 -13.24
C THR A 103 2.03 -21.91 -13.50
N ALA A 104 1.73 -22.16 -14.77
CA ALA A 104 0.74 -23.12 -15.22
C ALA A 104 1.40 -24.02 -16.27
N ASP A 105 1.25 -25.33 -16.14
CA ASP A 105 1.72 -26.27 -17.14
C ASP A 105 0.61 -26.63 -18.15
N SER A 106 0.98 -27.36 -19.20
CA SER A 106 0.08 -27.81 -20.25
C SER A 106 -0.93 -28.86 -19.78
N SER A 107 -0.67 -29.49 -18.63
CA SER A 107 -1.57 -30.47 -18.01
C SER A 107 -2.65 -29.81 -17.16
N GLY A 108 -2.57 -28.50 -16.92
CA GLY A 108 -3.54 -27.73 -16.15
C GLY A 108 -3.16 -27.52 -14.68
N ASN A 109 -1.97 -27.97 -14.25
CA ASN A 109 -1.48 -27.70 -12.90
C ASN A 109 -1.06 -26.23 -12.79
N VAL A 110 -1.41 -25.60 -11.67
CA VAL A 110 -1.07 -24.20 -11.39
C VAL A 110 -0.38 -24.12 -10.04
N ASN A 111 0.72 -23.39 -9.96
CA ASN A 111 1.40 -23.07 -8.71
C ASN A 111 1.51 -21.55 -8.57
N TYR A 112 1.36 -21.05 -7.35
CA TYR A 112 1.57 -19.65 -6.99
C TYR A 112 2.37 -19.57 -5.69
N SER A 113 3.29 -18.62 -5.62
CA SER A 113 3.96 -18.21 -4.38
C SER A 113 4.07 -16.70 -4.34
N GLY A 114 3.94 -16.12 -3.15
CA GLY A 114 4.06 -14.69 -2.97
C GLY A 114 4.25 -14.26 -1.52
N ALA A 115 4.78 -13.06 -1.38
CA ALA A 115 5.05 -12.42 -0.11
C ALA A 115 4.53 -10.97 -0.12
N ALA A 116 4.22 -10.45 1.06
CA ALA A 116 4.00 -9.04 1.28
C ALA A 116 4.55 -8.64 2.65
N ALA A 117 5.03 -7.42 2.76
CA ALA A 117 5.49 -6.84 4.02
C ALA A 117 5.13 -5.36 4.08
N ALA A 118 4.92 -4.85 5.28
CA ALA A 118 4.68 -3.45 5.55
C ALA A 118 5.32 -3.03 6.86
N THR A 119 5.72 -1.76 6.94
CA THR A 119 6.27 -1.11 8.13
C THR A 119 5.72 0.30 8.24
N GLY A 120 5.54 0.81 9.46
CA GLY A 120 5.08 2.17 9.71
C GLY A 120 5.00 2.48 11.20
N ALA A 121 4.40 3.62 11.55
CA ALA A 121 4.32 4.10 12.93
C ALA A 121 3.63 3.13 13.90
N ASN A 122 2.74 2.27 13.40
CA ASN A 122 2.02 1.27 14.20
C ASN A 122 2.75 -0.07 14.31
N GLY A 123 3.92 -0.20 13.68
CA GLY A 123 4.71 -1.44 13.66
C GLY A 123 4.90 -2.02 12.25
N SER A 124 5.07 -3.33 12.18
CA SER A 124 5.37 -4.08 10.96
C SER A 124 4.49 -5.31 10.81
N ALA A 125 4.25 -5.73 9.58
CA ALA A 125 3.62 -7.01 9.28
C ALA A 125 4.25 -7.63 8.04
N ALA A 126 4.36 -8.94 8.01
CA ALA A 126 4.81 -9.71 6.86
C ALA A 126 3.92 -10.94 6.66
N THR A 127 3.74 -11.34 5.41
CA THR A 127 3.03 -12.58 5.07
C THR A 127 3.70 -13.25 3.89
N THR A 128 3.81 -14.57 3.94
CA THR A 128 4.31 -15.41 2.85
C THR A 128 3.36 -16.57 2.67
N GLY A 129 3.06 -16.93 1.43
CA GLY A 129 2.17 -18.03 1.16
C GLY A 129 2.04 -18.34 -0.30
N GLY A 130 1.38 -19.45 -0.58
CA GLY A 130 1.21 -19.96 -1.92
C GLY A 130 0.02 -20.90 -2.00
N PHE A 131 -0.28 -21.30 -3.23
CA PHE A 131 -1.24 -22.35 -3.48
C PHE A 131 -0.85 -23.13 -4.73
N SER A 132 -1.31 -24.37 -4.78
CA SER A 132 -1.25 -25.25 -5.93
C SER A 132 -2.66 -25.70 -6.29
N ARG A 133 -2.96 -25.80 -7.58
CA ARG A 133 -4.16 -26.45 -8.09
C ARG A 133 -3.73 -27.54 -9.07
N GLY A 134 -4.12 -28.78 -8.82
CA GLY A 134 -3.90 -29.90 -9.71
C GLY A 134 -4.89 -29.92 -10.88
N SER A 135 -4.51 -30.62 -11.94
CA SER A 135 -5.39 -30.90 -13.09
C SER A 135 -6.64 -31.72 -12.72
N ASP A 136 -6.57 -32.47 -11.61
CA ASP A 136 -7.65 -33.23 -10.99
C ASP A 136 -8.64 -32.37 -10.17
N GLY A 137 -8.41 -31.06 -10.08
CA GLY A 137 -9.20 -30.14 -9.27
C GLY A 137 -8.81 -30.12 -7.79
N SER A 138 -7.76 -30.84 -7.38
CA SER A 138 -7.20 -30.71 -6.04
C SER A 138 -6.62 -29.31 -5.85
N ILE A 139 -6.86 -28.70 -4.69
CA ILE A 139 -6.36 -27.40 -4.28
C ILE A 139 -5.68 -27.57 -2.94
N ARG A 140 -4.51 -26.97 -2.78
CA ARG A 140 -3.81 -26.88 -1.50
C ARG A 140 -3.16 -25.51 -1.40
N GLY A 141 -3.16 -24.92 -0.22
CA GLY A 141 -2.52 -23.63 0.00
C GLY A 141 -2.17 -23.39 1.45
N SER A 142 -1.20 -22.50 1.65
CA SER A 142 -0.81 -22.07 2.98
C SER A 142 -0.38 -20.61 2.97
N ARG A 143 -0.53 -19.97 4.13
CA ARG A 143 -0.10 -18.60 4.37
C ARG A 143 0.33 -18.44 5.81
N SER A 144 1.59 -18.05 6.00
CA SER A 144 2.11 -17.58 7.27
C SER A 144 2.04 -16.05 7.31
N THR A 145 1.73 -15.51 8.47
CA THR A 145 1.64 -14.07 8.74
C THR A 145 2.28 -13.78 10.08
N THR A 146 3.15 -12.77 10.11
CA THR A 146 3.72 -12.22 11.33
C THR A 146 3.42 -10.73 11.40
N ALA A 147 3.21 -10.22 12.61
CA ALA A 147 3.11 -8.79 12.85
C ALA A 147 3.74 -8.43 14.19
N THR A 148 4.29 -7.22 14.27
CA THR A 148 4.86 -6.65 15.49
C THR A 148 4.35 -5.23 15.60
N ALA A 149 3.63 -4.92 16.66
CA ALA A 149 3.16 -3.59 16.97
C ALA A 149 4.31 -2.72 17.50
N ASN A 150 4.14 -1.41 17.43
CA ASN A 150 5.13 -0.44 17.94
C ASN A 150 5.39 -0.55 19.45
N ASN A 151 4.44 -1.10 20.22
CA ASN A 151 4.59 -1.38 21.64
C ASN A 151 5.33 -2.71 21.94
N GLY A 152 5.83 -3.41 20.91
CA GLY A 152 6.56 -4.67 21.02
C GLY A 152 5.70 -5.93 21.02
N ASN A 153 4.36 -5.81 21.13
CA ASN A 153 3.49 -6.99 21.02
C ASN A 153 3.58 -7.59 19.62
N SER A 154 3.48 -8.91 19.52
CA SER A 154 3.56 -9.60 18.23
C SER A 154 2.46 -10.63 18.02
N TYR A 155 2.25 -10.97 16.75
CA TYR A 155 1.33 -11.99 16.26
C TYR A 155 2.09 -12.91 15.31
N SER A 156 1.83 -14.21 15.43
CA SER A 156 2.23 -15.22 14.46
C SER A 156 1.02 -16.07 14.13
N GLY A 157 0.70 -16.19 12.85
CA GLY A 157 -0.45 -16.96 12.39
C GLY A 157 -0.11 -17.77 11.16
N ASN A 158 -0.70 -18.96 11.07
CA ASN A 158 -0.60 -19.81 9.91
C ASN A 158 -2.01 -20.25 9.49
N THR A 159 -2.30 -20.14 8.20
CA THR A 159 -3.55 -20.62 7.59
C THR A 159 -3.18 -21.65 6.55
N THR A 160 -3.82 -22.81 6.60
CA THR A 160 -3.73 -23.83 5.55
C THR A 160 -5.13 -24.14 5.04
N TYR A 161 -5.26 -24.46 3.77
CA TYR A 161 -6.53 -24.86 3.19
C TYR A 161 -6.34 -25.87 2.06
N ASP A 162 -7.37 -26.66 1.86
CA ASP A 162 -7.49 -27.61 0.76
C ASP A 162 -8.96 -27.75 0.32
N ASN A 163 -9.29 -28.77 -0.46
CA ASN A 163 -10.67 -29.02 -0.90
C ASN A 163 -11.66 -29.27 0.26
N ASN A 164 -11.18 -29.66 1.44
CA ASN A 164 -12.01 -30.10 2.56
C ASN A 164 -12.21 -29.00 3.60
N GLY A 165 -11.46 -27.90 3.54
CA GLY A 165 -11.69 -26.76 4.40
C GLY A 165 -10.46 -25.90 4.66
N VAL A 166 -10.55 -25.12 5.75
CA VAL A 166 -9.55 -24.15 6.19
C VAL A 166 -9.20 -24.42 7.64
N SER A 167 -7.90 -24.43 7.94
CA SER A 167 -7.37 -24.48 9.31
C SER A 167 -6.55 -23.22 9.57
N HIS A 168 -6.69 -22.65 10.76
CA HIS A 168 -5.95 -21.48 11.19
C HIS A 168 -5.41 -21.65 12.61
N THR A 169 -4.12 -21.42 12.78
CA THR A 169 -3.46 -21.32 14.08
C THR A 169 -2.92 -19.91 14.28
N GLN A 170 -2.95 -19.42 15.50
CA GLN A 170 -2.47 -18.09 15.86
C GLN A 170 -1.95 -18.05 17.29
N ASN A 171 -0.86 -17.32 17.49
CA ASN A 171 -0.26 -17.02 18.77
C ASN A 171 0.06 -15.53 18.85
N CYS A 172 -0.04 -14.96 20.04
CA CYS A 172 0.29 -13.57 20.30
C CYS A 172 1.25 -13.48 21.47
N TYR A 173 2.19 -12.53 21.42
CA TYR A 173 3.19 -12.33 22.46
C TYR A 173 3.21 -10.88 22.90
N ASN A 174 3.56 -10.63 24.16
CA ASN A 174 3.88 -9.28 24.64
C ASN A 174 5.32 -8.89 24.23
N ALA A 175 5.73 -7.66 24.54
CA ALA A 175 7.07 -7.15 24.25
C ALA A 175 8.22 -7.95 24.90
N SER A 176 7.94 -8.68 25.98
CA SER A 176 8.89 -9.54 26.68
C SER A 176 8.97 -10.95 26.09
N GLY A 177 8.21 -11.25 25.04
CA GLY A 177 8.16 -12.57 24.39
C GLY A 177 7.28 -13.60 25.11
N GLN A 178 6.50 -13.19 26.12
CA GLN A 178 5.56 -14.08 26.80
C GLN A 178 4.28 -14.21 25.99
N GLU A 179 3.76 -15.42 25.85
CA GLU A 179 2.49 -15.67 25.17
C GLU A 179 1.33 -15.00 25.91
N ILE A 180 0.46 -14.32 25.16
CA ILE A 180 -0.72 -13.63 25.64
C ILE A 180 -1.93 -14.02 24.78
N LYS A 181 -3.13 -13.81 25.32
CA LYS A 181 -4.36 -14.01 24.54
C LYS A 181 -4.39 -13.06 23.34
N CYS A 182 -4.60 -13.61 22.16
CA CYS A 182 -4.79 -12.80 20.97
C CYS A 182 -6.06 -11.93 21.07
N PRO A 183 -6.01 -10.66 20.63
CA PRO A 183 -7.20 -9.82 20.56
C PRO A 183 -8.26 -10.45 19.66
N THR A 184 -9.50 -10.52 20.14
CA THR A 184 -10.65 -10.86 19.30
C THR A 184 -11.19 -9.58 18.66
N LYS A 185 -11.62 -9.67 17.40
CA LYS A 185 -12.50 -8.63 16.86
C LYS A 185 -13.84 -8.74 17.57
N ASN A 186 -14.25 -7.68 18.26
CA ASN A 186 -15.63 -7.48 18.67
C ASN A 186 -16.46 -6.94 17.50
#